data_AF-A0A1H6Z641-F1
#
_entry.id   AF-A0A1H6Z641-F1
#
_cell.length_a   1.000
_cell.length_b   1.000
_cell.length_c   1.000
_cell.angle_alpha   90.00
_cell.angle_beta   90.00
_cell.angle_gamma   90.00
#
_symmetry.space_group_name_H-M   'P 1'
#
loop_
_entity.id
_entity.type
_entity.pdbx_description
1 polymer ?
#
loop_
_entity_poly.entity_id
_entity_poly.type
_entity_poly.pdbx_seq_one_letter_code
_entity_poly.pdbx_strand_id
1 'polypeptide(L)' 'MQELSCTWVPGTLDIVRLRVGPRTIEMTSTRLTRIFGPAATNDLFLKGRAVLKANPQQVALLT' A
#
# COMPACT_ATOMS: atom_id res chain seq x y z
N MET A 1 4.04 -14.87 4.28
CA MET A 1 4.26 -13.43 4.05
C MET A 1 3.84 -13.17 2.60
N GLN A 2 2.91 -12.26 2.37
CA GLN A 2 2.34 -12.01 1.04
C GLN A 2 2.93 -10.73 0.45
N GLU A 3 3.31 -10.77 -0.83
CA GLU A 3 3.79 -9.57 -1.52
C GLU A 3 2.61 -8.78 -2.11
N LEU A 4 2.63 -7.48 -1.87
CA LEU A 4 1.62 -6.53 -2.29
C LEU A 4 2.27 -5.46 -3.16
N SER A 5 1.67 -5.14 -4.30
CA SER A 5 2.12 -3.99 -5.09
C SER A 5 1.31 -2.75 -4.73
N CYS A 6 1.98 -1.64 -4.55
CA CYS A 6 1.40 -0.35 -4.19
C CYS A 6 1.76 0.70 -5.24
N THR A 7 0.79 1.49 -5.69
CA THR A 7 0.97 2.59 -6.65
C THR A 7 0.03 3.74 -6.30
N TRP A 8 0.37 4.97 -6.69
CA TRP A 8 -0.57 6.09 -6.59
C TRP A 8 -1.80 5.90 -7.48
N VAL A 9 -2.95 6.38 -7.02
CA VAL A 9 -4.13 6.55 -7.90
C VAL A 9 -3.98 7.87 -8.65
N PRO A 10 -3.97 7.86 -10.00
CA PRO A 10 -3.83 9.09 -10.79
C PRO A 10 -4.92 10.11 -10.47
N GLY A 11 -4.55 11.39 -10.42
CA GLY A 11 -5.49 12.48 -10.11
C GLY A 11 -5.78 12.65 -8.61
N THR A 12 -5.12 11.89 -7.74
CA THR A 12 -5.21 12.05 -6.29
C THR A 12 -3.85 12.41 -5.70
N LEU A 13 -3.86 13.10 -4.57
CA LEU A 13 -2.63 13.47 -3.85
C LEU A 13 -2.29 12.50 -2.72
N ASP A 14 -3.28 11.74 -2.24
CA ASP A 14 -3.15 10.93 -1.04
C ASP A 14 -3.69 9.50 -1.20
N ILE A 15 -4.31 9.12 -2.33
CA ILE A 15 -4.84 7.77 -2.50
C ILE A 15 -3.82 6.86 -3.17
N VAL A 16 -3.67 5.69 -2.55
CA VAL A 16 -2.80 4.61 -3.03
C VAL A 16 -3.65 3.39 -3.33
N ARG A 17 -3.25 2.66 -4.37
CA ARG A 17 -3.84 1.41 -4.80
C ARG A 17 -2.92 0.27 -4.43
N LEU A 18 -3.44 -0.66 -3.64
CA LEU A 18 -2.79 -1.89 -3.23
C LEU A 18 -3.38 -3.07 -4.00
N ARG A 19 -2.53 -3.89 -4.65
CA ARG A 19 -2.95 -5.17 -5.22
C ARG A 19 -2.51 -6.33 -4.35
N VAL A 20 -3.47 -7.12 -3.90
CA VAL A 20 -3.34 -8.25 -2.99
C VAL A 20 -3.93 -9.47 -3.70
N GLY A 21 -3.10 -10.19 -4.46
CA GLY A 21 -3.59 -11.27 -5.34
C GLY A 21 -4.60 -10.72 -6.37
N PRO A 22 -5.83 -11.24 -6.46
CA PRO A 22 -6.86 -10.74 -7.38
C PRO A 22 -7.55 -9.47 -6.88
N ARG A 23 -7.36 -9.08 -5.61
CA ARG A 23 -8.06 -7.94 -5.00
C ARG A 23 -7.26 -6.67 -5.21
N THR A 24 -7.98 -5.59 -5.47
CA THR A 24 -7.44 -4.23 -5.50
C THR A 24 -8.14 -3.44 -4.40
N ILE A 25 -7.35 -2.75 -3.58
CA ILE A 25 -7.83 -1.98 -2.43
C ILE A 25 -7.26 -0.57 -2.57
N GLU A 26 -8.12 0.43 -2.48
CA GLU A 26 -7.69 1.83 -2.46
C GLU A 26 -7.80 2.36 -1.03
N MET A 27 -6.79 3.11 -0.60
CA MET A 27 -6.78 3.72 0.72
C MET A 27 -5.91 4.96 0.73
N THR A 28 -5.98 5.76 1.80
CA THR A 28 -5.07 6.88 1.97
C THR A 28 -3.65 6.40 2.24
N SER A 29 -2.67 7.20 1.81
CA SER A 29 -1.25 7.01 2.10
C SER A 29 -1.00 7.00 3.61
N THR A 30 -1.76 7.77 4.38
CA THR A 30 -1.73 7.75 5.85
C THR A 30 -2.17 6.39 6.42
N ARG A 31 -3.24 5.77 5.90
CA ARG A 31 -3.67 4.42 6.33
C ARG A 31 -2.61 3.39 5.96
N LEU A 32 -2.00 3.51 4.78
CA LEU A 32 -0.89 2.65 4.36
C LEU A 32 0.29 2.74 5.33
N THR A 33 0.75 3.96 5.65
CA THR A 33 1.84 4.19 6.60
C THR A 33 1.53 3.62 7.98
N ARG A 34 0.27 3.67 8.42
CA ARG A 34 -0.14 3.11 9.72
C ARG A 34 -0.03 1.59 9.78
N ILE A 35 -0.33 0.89 8.68
CA ILE A 35 -0.33 -0.58 8.61
C ILE A 35 1.08 -1.12 8.35
N PHE A 36 1.84 -0.47 7.47
CA PHE A 36 3.12 -0.97 6.95
C PHE A 36 4.35 -0.18 7.38
N GLY A 37 4.15 0.93 8.10
CA GLY A 37 5.21 1.84 8.52
C GLY A 37 5.63 2.85 7.45
N PRO A 38 6.47 3.83 7.82
CA PRO A 38 6.87 4.94 6.93
C PRO A 38 7.70 4.49 5.72
N ALA A 39 8.44 3.38 5.85
CA ALA A 39 9.23 2.82 4.74
C ALA A 39 8.37 2.48 3.51
N ALA A 40 7.12 2.06 3.72
CA ALA A 40 6.18 1.74 2.63
C ALA A 40 5.85 2.95 1.76
N THR A 41 5.73 4.13 2.38
CA THR A 41 5.45 5.39 1.71
C THR A 41 6.69 6.00 1.07
N ASN A 42 7.88 5.82 1.65
CA ASN A 42 9.12 6.40 1.10
C ASN A 42 9.39 5.93 -0.34
N ASP A 43 9.33 4.62 -0.59
CA ASP A 43 9.49 4.08 -1.95
C ASP A 43 8.40 4.59 -2.90
N LEU A 44 7.18 4.76 -2.39
CA LEU A 44 6.05 5.28 -3.16
C LEU A 44 6.29 6.74 -3.60
N PHE A 45 6.82 7.59 -2.73
CA PHE A 45 7.15 8.98 -3.04
C PHE A 45 8.35 9.10 -3.98
N LEU A 46 9.36 8.25 -3.83
CA LEU A 46 10.58 8.32 -4.62
C LEU A 46 10.45 7.68 -6.01
N LYS A 47 9.67 6.59 -6.12
CA LYS A 47 9.61 5.75 -7.33
C LYS A 47 8.22 5.66 -7.94
N GLY A 48 7.21 6.27 -7.32
CA GLY A 48 5.80 6.14 -7.71
C GLY A 48 5.18 4.76 -7.44
N ARG A 49 5.96 3.81 -6.91
CA ARG A 49 5.55 2.44 -6.63
C ARG A 49 6.31 1.86 -5.44
N ALA A 50 5.68 0.95 -4.70
CA ALA A 50 6.32 0.18 -3.64
C ALA A 50 5.87 -1.29 -3.69
N VAL A 51 6.74 -2.21 -3.29
CA VAL A 51 6.39 -3.61 -3.07
C VAL A 51 6.49 -3.89 -1.58
N LEU A 52 5.38 -4.28 -0.97
CA LEU A 52 5.28 -4.46 0.47
C LEU A 52 5.17 -5.94 0.80
N LYS A 53 5.85 -6.36 1.85
CA LYS A 53 5.72 -7.70 2.42
C LYS A 53 4.77 -7.62 3.60
N ALA A 54 3.59 -8.22 3.44
CA ALA A 54 2.54 -8.22 4.44
C ALA A 54 2.52 -9.53 5.23
N ASN A 55 2.41 -9.40 6.56
CA ASN A 55 2.06 -10.52 7.42
C ASN A 55 0.52 -10.71 7.49
N PRO A 56 0.02 -11.85 7.99
CA PRO A 56 -1.43 -12.11 8.05
C PRO A 56 -2.23 -11.06 8.84
N GLN A 57 -1.64 -10.48 9.90
CA GLN A 57 -2.30 -9.43 10.69
C GLN A 57 -2.48 -8.15 9.88
N GLN A 58 -1.45 -7.73 9.13
CA GLN A 58 -1.52 -6.60 8.23
C GLN A 58 -2.52 -6.82 7.11
N VAL A 59 -2.59 -8.04 6.54
CA VAL A 59 -3.59 -8.38 5.52
C VAL A 59 -5.01 -8.29 6.09
N ALA A 60 -5.24 -8.72 7.34
CA ALA A 60 -6.54 -8.60 7.99
C ALA A 60 -7.00 -7.14 8.12
N LEU A 61 -6.08 -6.20 8.38
CA LEU A 61 -6.34 -4.76 8.48
C LEU A 61 -6.64 -4.07 7.13
N LEU A 62 -6.52 -4.79 6.00
CA LEU A 62 -6.87 -4.28 4.67
C LEU A 62 -8.36 -4.46 4.33
N THR A 63 -9.11 -5.20 5.15
CA THR A 63 -10.57 -5.34 5.04
C THR A 63 -11.26 -4.11 5.64
#